data_AF-A0A1Y5FNH3-F1
#
_entry.id   AF-A0A1Y5FNH3-F1
#
_cell.length_a   1.000
_cell.length_b   1.000
_cell.length_c   1.000
_cell.angle_alpha   90.00
_cell.angle_beta   90.00
_cell.angle_gamma   90.00
#
_symmetry.space_group_name_H-M   'P 1'
#
loop_
_entity.id
_entity.type
_entity.pdbx_description
1 polymer ?
#
loop_
_entity_poly.entity_id
_entity_poly.type
_entity_poly.pdbx_seq_one_letter_code
_entity_poly.pdbx_strand_id
1 'polypeptide(L)' 'MNKEDLEAFAREAAKILKTEQDLNDFRTMLTKVTVEAALNAELDDHLGYAKHVESSSDNRRNGPSNVERWICPTSHLIL' A
#
# COMPACT_ATOMS: atom_id res chain seq x y z
N MET A 1 2.05 -16.05 -7.73
CA MET A 1 1.62 -16.79 -6.53
C MET A 1 0.80 -17.98 -6.97
N ASN A 2 1.15 -19.17 -6.49
CA ASN A 2 0.35 -20.36 -6.70
C ASN A 2 -0.73 -20.45 -5.61
N LYS A 3 -1.75 -21.30 -5.81
CA LYS A 3 -2.84 -21.48 -4.84
C LYS A 3 -2.32 -21.93 -3.46
N GLU A 4 -1.32 -22.80 -3.46
CA GLU A 4 -0.69 -23.32 -2.24
C GLU A 4 0.00 -22.22 -1.43
N ASP A 5 0.68 -21.29 -2.10
CA ASP A 5 1.33 -20.14 -1.45
C ASP A 5 0.30 -19.22 -0.79
N LEU A 6 -0.86 -19.04 -1.44
CA LEU A 6 -1.94 -18.20 -0.93
C LEU A 6 -2.60 -18.83 0.30
N GLU A 7 -2.79 -20.15 0.31
CA GLU A 7 -3.30 -20.89 1.47
C GLU A 7 -2.31 -20.88 2.64
N ALA A 8 -1.01 -21.04 2.37
CA ALA A 8 0.03 -20.93 3.39
C ALA A 8 0.02 -19.54 4.04
N PHE A 9 -0.04 -18.49 3.22
CA PHE A 9 -0.16 -17.11 3.69
C PHE A 9 -1.43 -16.86 4.50
N ALA A 10 -2.58 -17.36 4.04
CA ALA A 10 -3.84 -17.23 4.76
C ALA A 10 -3.80 -17.91 6.14
N ARG A 11 -3.14 -19.07 6.25
CA ARG A 11 -2.96 -19.79 7.52
C ARG A 11 -2.02 -19.04 8.48
N GLU A 12 -1.01 -18.35 7.98
CA GLU A 12 -0.15 -17.50 8.81
C GLU A 12 -0.87 -16.23 9.26
N ALA A 13 -1.58 -15.56 8.36
CA ALA A 13 -2.39 -14.39 8.67
C ALA A 13 -3.48 -14.71 9.72
N ALA A 14 -4.14 -15.87 9.62
CA ALA A 14 -5.15 -16.30 10.59
C ALA A 14 -4.61 -16.51 12.03
N LYS A 15 -3.30 -16.71 12.21
CA LYS A 15 -2.70 -16.79 13.56
C LYS A 15 -2.55 -15.41 14.21
N ILE A 16 -2.41 -14.36 13.38
CA ILE A 16 -2.15 -12.98 13.78
C ILE A 16 -3.48 -12.23 13.93
N LEU A 17 -4.42 -12.46 13.02
CA LEU A 17 -5.70 -11.74 12.91
C LEU A 17 -6.77 -12.47 13.73
N LYS A 18 -6.96 -12.05 14.98
CA LYS A 18 -7.87 -12.69 15.95
C LYS A 18 -9.22 -11.99 16.05
N THR A 19 -9.27 -10.72 15.68
CA THR A 19 -10.47 -9.88 15.81
C THR A 19 -10.86 -9.25 14.46
N GLU A 20 -12.12 -8.84 14.35
CA GLU A 20 -12.62 -8.10 13.18
C GLU A 20 -11.88 -6.77 12.98
N GLN A 21 -11.41 -6.16 14.08
CA GLN A 21 -10.64 -4.92 14.02
C GLN A 21 -9.25 -5.16 13.41
N ASP A 22 -8.56 -6.23 13.81
CA ASP A 22 -7.26 -6.58 13.23
C ASP A 22 -7.36 -6.84 11.72
N LEU A 23 -8.49 -7.43 11.26
CA LEU A 23 -8.75 -7.65 9.84
C LEU A 23 -8.92 -6.33 9.07
N ASN A 24 -9.63 -5.36 9.65
CA ASN A 24 -9.83 -4.04 9.04
C ASN A 24 -8.53 -3.24 8.98
N ASP A 25 -7.72 -3.31 10.04
CA ASP A 25 -6.41 -2.65 10.10
C ASP A 25 -5.45 -3.28 9.09
N PHE A 26 -5.44 -4.62 8.98
CA PHE A 26 -4.64 -5.34 8.00
C PHE A 26 -5.02 -4.99 6.56
N ARG A 27 -6.32 -4.93 6.26
CA ARG A 27 -6.82 -4.48 4.95
C ARG A 27 -6.38 -3.06 4.62
N THR A 28 -6.49 -2.16 5.60
CA THR A 28 -6.09 -0.75 5.47
C THR A 28 -4.59 -0.66 5.18
N MET A 29 -3.78 -1.40 5.95
CA MET A 29 -2.32 -1.47 5.76
C MET A 29 -1.94 -2.01 4.38
N LEU A 30 -2.53 -3.13 3.94
CA LEU A 30 -2.25 -3.72 2.62
C LEU A 30 -2.61 -2.75 1.48
N THR A 31 -3.73 -2.04 1.62
CA THR A 31 -4.17 -1.05 0.63
C THR A 31 -3.18 0.10 0.56
N LYS A 32 -2.76 0.65 1.71
CA LYS A 32 -1.78 1.73 1.78
C LYS A 32 -0.47 1.34 1.11
N VAL A 33 0.09 0.18 1.47
CA VAL A 33 1.36 -0.31 0.91
C VAL A 33 1.26 -0.49 -0.61
N THR A 34 0.14 -1.05 -1.10
CA THR A 34 -0.05 -1.27 -2.54
C THR A 34 -0.15 0.05 -3.29
N VAL A 35 -0.89 1.03 -2.77
CA VAL A 35 -1.02 2.37 -3.37
C VAL A 35 0.32 3.11 -3.35
N GLU A 36 1.04 3.07 -2.23
CA GLU A 36 2.37 3.67 -2.13
C GLU A 36 3.36 3.03 -3.11
N ALA A 37 3.32 1.71 -3.28
CA ALA A 37 4.17 1.02 -4.26
C ALA A 37 3.81 1.42 -5.70
N ALA A 38 2.52 1.44 -6.04
CA ALA A 38 2.05 1.87 -7.36
C ALA A 38 2.46 3.32 -7.65
N LEU A 39 2.23 4.24 -6.72
CA LEU A 39 2.59 5.65 -6.87
C LEU A 39 4.09 5.86 -6.96
N ASN A 40 4.89 5.11 -6.19
CA ASN A 40 6.35 5.17 -6.30
C ASN A 40 6.84 4.67 -7.67
N ALA A 41 6.20 3.65 -8.25
CA ALA A 41 6.52 3.17 -9.59
C ALA A 41 6.12 4.21 -10.67
N GLU A 42 4.95 4.86 -10.52
CA GLU A 42 4.55 5.98 -11.39
C GLU A 42 5.52 7.16 -11.29
N LEU A 43 6.04 7.46 -10.10
CA LEU A 43 7.06 8.49 -9.90
C LEU A 43 8.41 8.10 -10.51
N ASP A 44 8.81 6.83 -10.43
CA ASP A 44 10.02 6.32 -11.09
C ASP A 44 9.90 6.47 -12.62
N ASP A 45 8.74 6.17 -13.20
CA ASP A 45 8.46 6.32 -14.63
C ASP A 45 8.43 7.79 -15.08
N HIS A 46 7.70 8.64 -14.35
CA HIS A 46 7.57 10.06 -14.69
C HIS A 46 8.90 10.83 -14.56
N LEU A 47 9.70 10.51 -13.54
CA LEU A 47 10.99 11.16 -13.32
C LEU A 47 12.11 10.52 -14.15
N GLY A 48 11.96 9.27 -14.57
CA GLY A 48 12.98 8.52 -15.31
C GLY A 48 14.19 8.10 -14.46
N TYR A 49 14.12 8.23 -13.14
CA TYR A 49 15.15 7.80 -12.21
C TYR A 49 14.57 7.32 -10.89
N ALA A 50 15.20 6.29 -10.32
CA ALA A 50 14.81 5.68 -9.07
C ALA A 50 15.09 6.60 -7.87
N LYS A 51 14.37 6.36 -6.77
CA LYS A 51 14.59 7.09 -5.51
C LYS A 51 16.06 6.95 -5.06
N HIS A 52 16.67 8.09 -4.70
CA HIS A 52 18.09 8.21 -4.26
C HIS A 52 19.16 8.07 -5.37
N VAL A 53 18.77 8.09 -6.65
CA VAL A 53 19.72 8.22 -7.76
C VAL A 53 20.01 9.69 -8.03
N GLU A 54 21.28 10.03 -8.24
CA GLU A 54 21.70 11.35 -8.73
C GLU A 54 21.12 11.57 -10.12
N SER A 55 20.23 12.55 -10.26
CA SER A 55 19.63 12.94 -11.53
C SER A 55 20.11 14.32 -11.96
N SER A 56 20.30 14.52 -13.27
CA SER A 56 20.61 15.83 -13.84
C SER A 56 19.36 16.69 -14.06
N SER A 57 18.20 16.26 -13.58
CA SER A 57 16.93 16.96 -13.73
C SER A 57 16.79 18.06 -12.68
N ASP A 58 16.19 19.20 -13.06
CA ASP A 58 15.87 20.27 -12.12
C ASP A 58 14.82 19.86 -11.08
N ASN A 59 14.01 18.83 -11.37
CA ASN A 59 13.00 18.31 -10.45
C ASN A 59 13.62 17.29 -9.47
N ARG A 60 13.21 17.34 -8.19
CA ARG A 60 13.68 16.45 -7.12
C ARG A 60 12.50 15.89 -6.33
N ARG A 61 12.63 14.66 -5.82
CA ARG A 61 11.59 14.03 -4.98
C ARG A 61 11.44 14.77 -3.66
N ASN A 62 10.25 15.28 -3.38
CA ASN A 62 9.95 16.09 -2.19
C ASN A 62 9.44 15.26 -0.98
N GLY A 63 10.10 14.13 -0.70
CA GLY A 63 9.73 13.25 0.42
C GLY A 63 8.33 12.62 0.33
N PRO A 64 8.00 11.70 1.25
CA PRO A 64 6.66 11.11 1.32
C PRO A 64 5.67 12.08 1.99
N SER A 65 4.48 12.24 1.42
CA SER A 65 3.34 12.89 2.06
C SER A 65 2.43 11.86 2.71
N ASN A 66 1.69 12.24 3.75
CA ASN A 66 0.90 11.28 4.52
C ASN A 66 -0.34 10.85 3.71
N VAL A 67 -0.36 9.60 3.25
CA VAL A 67 -1.38 9.06 2.32
C VAL A 67 -2.62 8.52 3.06
N GLU A 68 -2.97 9.05 4.23
CA GLU A 68 -4.12 8.58 5.03
C GLU A 68 -5.49 8.88 4.38
N ARG A 69 -5.54 9.73 3.35
CA ARG A 69 -6.79 10.26 2.80
C ARG A 69 -7.47 9.38 1.73
N TRP A 70 -6.88 8.25 1.36
CA TRP A 70 -7.37 7.43 0.24
C TRP A 70 -8.12 6.16 0.65
N ILE A 71 -8.19 5.86 1.95
CA ILE A 71 -8.90 4.68 2.45
C ILE A 71 -10.23 5.16 3.02
N CYS A 72 -11.29 5.01 2.22
CA CYS A 72 -12.64 5.41 2.59
C CYS A 72 -13.07 4.67 3.89
N PRO A 73 -13.36 5.35 5.01
CA PRO A 73 -13.67 4.66 6.27
C PRO A 73 -15.15 4.29 6.41
N THR A 74 -16.02 4.61 5.45
CA THR A 74 -17.46 4.65 5.73
C THR A 74 -18.28 3.81 4.76
N SER A 75 -18.47 2.55 5.13
CA SER A 75 -19.75 1.87 4.92
C SER A 75 -20.80 2.55 5.80
N HIS A 76 -21.26 3.75 5.42
CA HIS A 76 -22.54 4.24 5.91
C HIS A 76 -23.59 3.63 4.97
N LEU A 77 -24.34 2.65 5.50
CA LEU A 77 -25.64 2.28 4.98
C LEU A 77 -26.42 3.57 4.70
N ILE A 78 -26.72 3.84 3.44
CA ILE A 78 -27.78 4.77 3.07
C ILE A 78 -29.02 3.88 2.95
N LEU A 79 -29.87 3.94 3.99
CA LEU A 79 -31.30 3.71 3.89
C LEU A 79 -31.95 4.87 3.13
#